data_AF-A0A1W9ZLN2-F1
#
_entry.id   AF-A0A1W9ZLN2-F1
#
_cell.length_a   1.000
_cell.length_b   1.000
_cell.length_c   1.000
_cell.angle_alpha   90.00
_cell.angle_beta   90.00
_cell.angle_gamma   90.00
#
_symmetry.space_group_name_H-M   'P 1'
#
loop_
_entity.id
_entity.type
_entity.pdbx_description
1 polymer ?
#
loop_
_entity_poly.entity_id
_entity_poly.type
_entity_poly.pdbx_seq_one_letter_code
_entity_poly.pdbx_strand_id
1 'polypeptide(L)'
;MADKTAVAHHEAAHTVAALMTANNGLLDDRMAVTMGTIDGGPSGGNSKVLISSDHPVQAAFIYYAGPWAEARLQWGKPAHAVDDTDEDGKSFRQTVAEKFDFGADSDGACYAGLIQVVPSIPDNEPYWSGQLEQAWPVVEKMAGALLDRLNGAEPRPYLPQLGGNRTMRNVSMSYGEVVDLVKPLLETCAMWRYLS
;
A
#
# COMPACT_ATOMS: atom_id res chain seq x y z
N MET A 1 9.99 -14.44 2.25
CA MET A 1 10.50 -13.34 1.41
C MET A 1 9.33 -12.84 0.60
N ALA A 2 8.98 -11.55 0.69
CA ALA A 2 7.84 -10.99 -0.03
C ALA A 2 8.08 -11.08 -1.56
N ASP A 3 7.10 -11.50 -2.34
CA ASP A 3 7.20 -11.45 -3.79
C ASP A 3 7.18 -9.99 -4.26
N LYS A 4 7.87 -9.62 -5.35
CA LYS A 4 7.78 -8.28 -5.96
C LYS A 4 6.33 -7.92 -6.28
N THR A 5 5.51 -8.91 -6.64
CA THR A 5 4.07 -8.73 -6.86
C THR A 5 3.38 -8.23 -5.58
N ALA A 6 3.69 -8.82 -4.43
CA ALA A 6 3.13 -8.40 -3.14
C ALA A 6 3.55 -6.96 -2.79
N VAL A 7 4.84 -6.64 -2.96
CA VAL A 7 5.36 -5.27 -2.74
C VAL A 7 4.65 -4.25 -3.65
N ALA A 8 4.40 -4.58 -4.91
CA ALA A 8 3.69 -3.66 -5.81
C ALA A 8 2.24 -3.39 -5.37
N HIS A 9 1.53 -4.43 -4.90
CA HIS A 9 0.16 -4.27 -4.38
C HIS A 9 0.14 -3.49 -3.07
N HIS A 10 1.11 -3.75 -2.20
CA HIS A 10 1.29 -3.02 -0.94
C HIS A 10 1.42 -1.51 -1.17
N GLU A 11 2.36 -1.09 -2.01
CA GLU A 11 2.59 0.33 -2.32
C GLU A 11 1.42 0.96 -3.08
N ALA A 12 0.82 0.22 -4.01
CA ALA A 12 -0.37 0.67 -4.73
C ALA A 12 -1.53 0.95 -3.76
N ALA A 13 -1.73 0.09 -2.77
CA ALA A 13 -2.83 0.23 -1.81
C ALA A 13 -2.68 1.44 -0.89
N HIS A 14 -1.48 1.71 -0.36
CA HIS A 14 -1.22 2.96 0.38
C HIS A 14 -1.58 4.19 -0.44
N THR A 15 -1.20 4.18 -1.71
CA THR A 15 -1.39 5.32 -2.60
C THR A 15 -2.86 5.53 -2.95
N VAL A 16 -3.56 4.45 -3.28
CA VAL A 16 -5.00 4.49 -3.53
C VAL A 16 -5.74 4.95 -2.28
N ALA A 17 -5.41 4.43 -1.10
CA ALA A 17 -5.98 4.86 0.18
C ALA A 17 -5.73 6.35 0.48
N ALA A 18 -4.53 6.85 0.17
CA ALA A 18 -4.21 8.27 0.31
C ALA A 18 -5.07 9.15 -0.62
N LEU A 19 -5.31 8.71 -1.87
CA LEU A 19 -6.17 9.42 -2.81
C LEU A 19 -7.66 9.37 -2.47
N MET A 20 -8.11 8.26 -1.88
CA MET A 20 -9.49 8.10 -1.38
C MET A 20 -9.79 9.03 -0.20
N THR A 21 -8.77 9.40 0.59
CA THR A 21 -8.90 10.23 1.80
C THR A 21 -8.47 11.69 1.59
N ALA A 22 -7.99 12.05 0.40
CA ALA A 22 -7.43 13.37 0.15
C ALA A 22 -8.50 14.47 0.18
N ASN A 23 -8.43 15.38 1.16
CA ASN A 23 -9.08 16.68 1.06
C ASN A 23 -8.30 17.58 0.07
N ASN A 24 -9.03 18.38 -0.70
CA ASN A 24 -8.61 19.11 -1.92
C ASN A 24 -7.33 19.98 -1.85
N GLY A 25 -6.56 20.03 -0.75
CA GLY A 25 -5.38 20.89 -0.59
C GLY A 25 -4.12 20.25 0.00
N LEU A 26 -4.09 18.95 0.32
CA LEU A 26 -2.95 18.33 1.03
C LEU A 26 -1.94 17.57 0.16
N LEU A 27 -2.29 17.17 -1.08
CA LEU A 27 -1.48 16.22 -1.86
C LEU A 27 -0.63 16.81 -2.98
N ASP A 28 -0.63 18.12 -3.18
CA ASP A 28 -0.36 18.73 -4.49
C ASP A 28 1.11 18.74 -4.96
N ASP A 29 2.03 18.02 -4.31
CA ASP A 29 3.42 17.81 -4.82
C ASP A 29 4.19 16.69 -4.09
N ARG A 30 3.58 16.02 -3.11
CA ARG A 30 4.31 15.20 -2.13
C ARG A 30 4.07 13.71 -2.25
N MET A 31 3.08 13.28 -3.01
CA MET A 31 2.78 11.87 -3.20
C MET A 31 3.60 11.29 -4.36
N ALA A 32 4.55 10.43 -4.04
CA ALA A 32 5.28 9.65 -5.01
C ALA A 32 5.37 8.20 -4.51
N VAL A 33 5.22 7.26 -5.44
CA VAL A 33 5.20 5.84 -5.14
C VAL A 33 6.46 5.24 -5.71
N THR A 34 7.27 4.64 -4.85
CA THR A 34 8.57 4.10 -5.24
C THR A 34 8.61 2.61 -4.94
N MET A 35 9.16 1.83 -5.87
CA MET A 35 9.35 0.39 -5.70
C MET A 35 10.78 0.02 -6.11
N GLY A 36 11.42 -0.87 -5.34
CA GLY A 36 12.79 -1.32 -5.59
C GLY A 36 12.96 -2.84 -5.53
N THR A 37 13.93 -3.34 -6.29
CA THR A 37 14.48 -4.69 -6.15
C THR A 37 15.99 -4.64 -6.04
N ILE A 38 16.58 -5.54 -5.24
CA ILE A 38 18.03 -5.75 -5.19
C ILE A 38 18.30 -7.21 -5.60
N ASP A 39 19.21 -7.40 -6.56
CA ASP A 39 19.62 -8.70 -7.13
C ASP A 39 18.42 -9.50 -7.67
N GLY A 40 17.38 -8.80 -8.12
CA GLY A 40 16.13 -9.41 -8.59
C GLY A 40 15.16 -9.85 -7.49
N GLY A 41 15.55 -9.77 -6.21
CA GLY A 41 14.68 -9.95 -5.05
C GLY A 41 14.03 -8.65 -4.58
N PRO A 42 12.94 -8.70 -3.79
CA PRO A 42 12.32 -7.52 -3.19
C PRO A 42 13.34 -6.74 -2.34
N SER A 43 13.36 -5.41 -2.42
CA SER A 43 14.11 -4.59 -1.46
C SER A 43 13.25 -3.64 -0.63
N GLY A 44 11.93 -3.70 -0.83
CA GLY A 44 10.94 -2.77 -0.26
C GLY A 44 10.43 -1.76 -1.28
N GLY A 45 9.39 -1.02 -0.89
CA GLY A 45 8.90 0.17 -1.56
C GLY A 45 8.78 1.31 -0.55
N ASN A 46 8.43 2.49 -1.03
CA ASN A 46 8.06 3.60 -0.18
C ASN A 46 7.06 4.48 -0.94
N SER A 47 5.85 4.54 -0.40
CA SER A 47 4.87 5.55 -0.72
C SER A 47 5.15 6.75 0.18
N LYS A 48 5.72 7.82 -0.38
CA LYS A 48 5.89 9.07 0.37
C LYS A 48 4.53 9.74 0.50
N VAL A 49 3.70 9.26 1.40
CA VAL A 49 2.48 9.95 1.81
C VAL A 49 2.82 10.67 3.11
N LEU A 50 2.82 12.01 3.09
CA LEU A 50 2.95 12.80 4.31
C LEU A 50 1.64 12.69 5.08
N ILE A 51 1.60 11.71 5.95
CA ILE A 51 0.47 11.43 6.83
C ILE A 51 0.55 12.41 8.01
N SER A 52 -0.34 13.41 8.04
CA SER A 52 -0.41 14.33 9.18
C SER A 52 -0.93 13.59 10.41
N SER A 53 -0.23 13.74 11.54
CA SER A 53 -0.70 13.28 12.85
C SER A 53 -2.02 13.93 13.27
N ASP A 54 -2.41 15.02 12.63
CA ASP A 54 -3.65 15.76 12.94
C ASP A 54 -4.92 15.01 12.45
N HIS A 55 -4.76 13.96 11.64
CA HIS A 55 -5.84 13.09 11.18
C HIS A 55 -5.50 11.60 11.42
N PRO A 56 -5.49 11.14 12.69
CA PRO A 56 -4.98 9.82 13.07
C PRO A 56 -5.79 8.65 12.48
N VAL A 57 -7.08 8.83 12.24
CA VAL A 57 -7.95 7.80 11.64
C VAL A 57 -7.64 7.63 10.14
N GLN A 58 -7.44 8.74 9.41
CA GLN A 58 -7.01 8.72 8.01
C GLN A 58 -5.61 8.12 7.87
N ALA A 59 -4.70 8.55 8.74
CA ALA A 59 -3.35 7.99 8.84
C ALA A 59 -3.38 6.47 8.99
N ALA A 60 -4.17 5.98 9.94
CA ALA A 60 -4.31 4.56 10.23
C ALA A 60 -4.90 3.78 9.04
N PHE A 61 -5.90 4.34 8.35
CA PHE A 61 -6.43 3.72 7.13
C PHE A 61 -5.35 3.55 6.04
N ILE A 62 -4.52 4.57 5.83
CA ILE A 62 -3.44 4.51 4.84
C ILE A 62 -2.44 3.43 5.25
N TYR A 63 -1.94 3.41 6.48
CA TYR A 63 -1.01 2.38 6.96
C TYR A 63 -1.60 0.96 6.93
N TYR A 64 -2.90 0.82 7.16
CA TYR A 64 -3.60 -0.46 7.08
C TYR A 64 -3.67 -1.01 5.64
N ALA A 65 -3.73 -0.13 4.62
CA ALA A 65 -4.01 -0.52 3.24
C ALA A 65 -2.94 -1.42 2.60
N GLY A 66 -1.65 -1.17 2.86
CA GLY A 66 -0.55 -1.97 2.30
C GLY A 66 -0.58 -3.44 2.77
N PRO A 67 -0.53 -3.70 4.09
CA PRO A 67 -0.68 -5.03 4.67
C PRO A 67 -1.99 -5.71 4.26
N TRP A 68 -3.10 -4.96 4.19
CA TRP A 68 -4.38 -5.48 3.70
C TRP A 68 -4.28 -5.99 2.25
N ALA A 69 -3.62 -5.26 1.36
CA ALA A 69 -3.49 -5.66 -0.04
C ALA A 69 -2.58 -6.89 -0.22
N GLU A 70 -1.53 -7.03 0.58
CA GLU A 70 -0.74 -8.27 0.62
C GLU A 70 -1.56 -9.46 1.09
N ALA A 71 -2.37 -9.27 2.13
CA ALA A 71 -3.26 -10.30 2.64
C ALA A 71 -4.30 -10.68 1.59
N ARG A 72 -4.91 -9.69 0.92
CA ARG A 72 -5.91 -9.89 -0.14
C ARG A 72 -5.34 -10.62 -1.35
N LEU A 73 -4.10 -10.33 -1.73
CA LEU A 73 -3.38 -11.04 -2.78
C LEU A 73 -3.13 -12.51 -2.39
N GLN A 74 -2.66 -12.76 -1.17
CA GLN A 74 -2.47 -14.12 -0.64
C GLN A 74 -3.79 -14.88 -0.54
N TRP A 75 -4.88 -14.19 -0.18
CA TRP A 75 -6.21 -14.78 -0.03
C TRP A 75 -6.79 -15.26 -1.35
N GLY A 76 -6.43 -14.64 -2.47
CA GLY A 76 -6.78 -15.06 -3.83
C GLY A 76 -8.27 -14.92 -4.20
N LYS A 77 -9.13 -14.44 -3.30
CA LYS A 77 -10.57 -14.24 -3.50
C LYS A 77 -11.05 -12.97 -2.78
N PRO A 78 -12.20 -12.38 -3.18
CA PRO A 78 -12.78 -11.24 -2.47
C PRO A 78 -12.88 -11.46 -0.96
N ALA A 79 -12.45 -10.46 -0.19
CA ALA A 79 -12.60 -10.41 1.25
C ALA A 79 -13.84 -9.57 1.57
N HIS A 80 -14.99 -10.23 1.70
CA HIS A 80 -16.27 -9.56 1.93
C HIS A 80 -16.40 -9.08 3.38
N ALA A 81 -15.76 -9.77 4.32
CA ALA A 81 -15.62 -9.36 5.71
C ALA A 81 -14.23 -9.68 6.26
N VAL A 82 -13.79 -8.90 7.24
CA VAL A 82 -12.52 -9.15 7.95
C VAL A 82 -12.53 -10.45 8.76
N ASP A 83 -13.72 -10.98 9.07
CA ASP A 83 -13.91 -12.23 9.80
C ASP A 83 -14.17 -13.43 8.86
N ASP A 84 -14.11 -13.23 7.53
CA ASP A 84 -14.14 -14.34 6.57
C ASP A 84 -12.98 -15.29 6.84
N THR A 85 -13.25 -16.61 6.85
CA THR A 85 -12.22 -17.62 7.10
C THR A 85 -11.80 -18.35 5.83
N ASP A 86 -10.53 -18.77 5.78
CA ASP A 86 -10.05 -19.72 4.78
C ASP A 86 -10.42 -21.16 5.14
N GLU A 87 -9.94 -22.12 4.35
CA GLU A 87 -10.18 -23.55 4.53
C GLU A 87 -9.56 -24.09 5.83
N ASP A 88 -8.53 -23.41 6.35
CA ASP A 88 -7.84 -23.76 7.59
C ASP A 88 -8.47 -23.07 8.82
N GLY A 89 -9.55 -22.31 8.64
CA GLY A 89 -10.27 -21.60 9.70
C GLY A 89 -9.57 -20.35 10.21
N LYS A 90 -8.52 -19.89 9.53
CA LYS A 90 -7.85 -18.62 9.83
C LYS A 90 -8.68 -17.48 9.26
N SER A 91 -8.85 -16.39 10.00
CA SER A 91 -9.62 -15.25 9.52
C SER A 91 -8.79 -14.33 8.63
N PHE A 92 -9.46 -13.60 7.74
CA PHE A 92 -8.81 -12.60 6.91
C PHE A 92 -8.09 -11.54 7.76
N ARG A 93 -8.68 -11.10 8.87
CA ARG A 93 -8.03 -10.21 9.86
C ARG A 93 -6.72 -10.78 10.38
N GLN A 94 -6.65 -12.08 10.68
CA GLN A 94 -5.40 -12.71 11.09
C GLN A 94 -4.36 -12.71 9.97
N THR A 95 -4.78 -12.93 8.72
CA THR A 95 -3.90 -12.81 7.56
C THR A 95 -3.36 -11.39 7.39
N VAL A 96 -4.18 -10.36 7.56
CA VAL A 96 -3.75 -8.94 7.54
C VAL A 96 -2.75 -8.67 8.67
N ALA A 97 -3.04 -9.15 9.89
CA ALA A 97 -2.17 -8.96 11.05
C ALA A 97 -0.75 -9.51 10.82
N GLU A 98 -0.62 -10.63 10.10
CA GLU A 98 0.67 -11.21 9.74
C GLU A 98 1.45 -10.44 8.66
N LYS A 99 0.78 -9.53 7.93
CA LYS A 99 1.42 -8.68 6.91
C LYS A 99 1.96 -7.38 7.46
N PHE A 100 1.58 -7.00 8.67
CA PHE A 100 2.24 -5.89 9.35
C PHE A 100 3.68 -6.28 9.67
N ASP A 101 4.65 -5.60 9.04
CA ASP A 101 6.01 -5.55 9.54
C ASP A 101 6.04 -4.66 10.80
N PHE A 102 7.00 -4.91 11.70
CA PHE A 102 7.18 -4.19 12.98
C PHE A 102 8.58 -3.57 13.12
N GLY A 103 9.30 -3.38 12.01
CA GLY A 103 10.48 -2.51 11.97
C GLY A 103 10.15 -1.07 12.44
N ALA A 104 11.15 -0.31 12.90
CA ALA A 104 10.95 0.98 13.57
C ALA A 104 10.20 2.06 12.76
N ASP A 105 10.08 1.89 11.43
CA ASP A 105 9.35 2.78 10.52
C ASP A 105 8.37 2.00 9.61
N SER A 106 7.98 0.79 10.04
CA SER A 106 7.03 -0.06 9.31
C SER A 106 5.58 0.41 9.48
N ASP A 107 4.70 -0.02 8.57
CA ASP A 107 3.27 0.24 8.70
C ASP A 107 2.71 -0.25 10.03
N GLY A 108 3.20 -1.37 10.55
CA GLY A 108 2.74 -1.93 11.82
C GLY A 108 3.16 -1.08 13.01
N ALA A 109 4.40 -0.56 13.00
CA ALA A 109 4.85 0.37 14.03
C ALA A 109 4.06 1.69 14.00
N CYS A 110 3.84 2.26 12.80
CA CYS A 110 3.05 3.48 12.64
C CYS A 110 1.58 3.28 13.04
N TYR A 111 0.95 2.20 12.58
CA TYR A 111 -0.43 1.83 12.92
C TYR A 111 -0.59 1.59 14.42
N ALA A 112 0.33 0.85 15.06
CA ALA A 112 0.31 0.61 16.50
C ALA A 112 0.49 1.92 17.29
N GLY A 113 1.35 2.84 16.84
CA GLY A 113 1.51 4.16 17.43
C GLY A 113 0.20 4.97 17.39
N LEU A 114 -0.54 4.90 16.29
CA LEU A 114 -1.83 5.56 16.15
C LEU A 114 -2.91 4.95 17.06
N ILE A 115 -2.94 3.61 17.22
CA ILE A 115 -3.85 2.94 18.17
C ILE A 115 -3.61 3.41 19.61
N GLN A 116 -2.36 3.65 20.00
CA GLN A 116 -2.06 4.19 21.34
C GLN A 116 -2.67 5.57 21.57
N VAL A 117 -2.79 6.39 20.51
CA VAL A 117 -3.40 7.72 20.57
C VAL A 117 -4.93 7.64 20.45
N VAL A 118 -5.44 6.78 19.56
CA VAL A 118 -6.87 6.59 19.30
C VAL A 118 -7.21 5.09 19.34
N PRO A 119 -7.57 4.54 20.52
CA PRO A 119 -7.79 3.10 20.70
C PRO A 119 -8.94 2.51 19.89
N SER A 120 -9.88 3.33 19.41
CA SER A 120 -11.01 2.91 18.58
C SER A 120 -10.66 2.78 17.09
N ILE A 121 -9.41 3.01 16.69
CA ILE A 121 -8.95 2.82 15.30
C ILE A 121 -9.35 1.44 14.74
N PRO A 122 -9.10 0.31 15.45
CA PRO A 122 -9.41 -1.02 14.92
C PRO A 122 -10.90 -1.26 14.65
N ASP A 123 -11.80 -0.51 15.29
CA ASP A 123 -13.25 -0.62 15.07
C ASP A 123 -13.65 -0.23 13.62
N ASN A 124 -12.77 0.50 12.92
CA ASN A 124 -12.97 0.91 11.53
C ASN A 124 -12.52 -0.15 10.51
N GLU A 125 -11.71 -1.14 10.90
CA GLU A 125 -11.15 -2.15 9.98
C GLU A 125 -12.20 -2.86 9.13
N PRO A 126 -13.38 -3.27 9.63
CA PRO A 126 -14.41 -3.89 8.79
C PRO A 126 -14.89 -2.95 7.68
N TYR A 127 -15.10 -1.68 8.00
CA TYR A 127 -15.52 -0.66 7.04
C TYR A 127 -14.41 -0.40 6.02
N TRP A 128 -13.17 -0.20 6.48
CA TRP A 128 -11.99 0.00 5.63
C TRP A 128 -11.74 -1.16 4.69
N SER A 129 -11.87 -2.39 5.16
CA SER A 129 -11.75 -3.58 4.32
C SER A 129 -12.77 -3.57 3.18
N GLY A 130 -14.01 -3.18 3.45
CA GLY A 130 -15.03 -3.02 2.41
C GLY A 130 -14.66 -1.93 1.39
N GLN A 131 -14.10 -0.81 1.85
CA GLN A 131 -13.64 0.27 0.96
C GLN A 131 -12.46 -0.16 0.09
N LEU A 132 -11.50 -0.89 0.65
CA LEU A 132 -10.34 -1.41 -0.08
C LEU A 132 -10.73 -2.50 -1.07
N GLU A 133 -11.69 -3.38 -0.73
CA GLU A 133 -12.22 -4.36 -1.68
C GLU A 133 -12.94 -3.68 -2.85
N GLN A 134 -13.73 -2.63 -2.60
CA GLN A 134 -14.36 -1.84 -3.67
C GLN A 134 -13.31 -1.15 -4.57
N ALA A 135 -12.19 -0.71 -4.00
CA ALA A 135 -11.09 -0.09 -4.72
C ALA A 135 -10.09 -1.10 -5.32
N TRP A 136 -10.25 -2.40 -5.08
CA TRP A 136 -9.29 -3.44 -5.48
C TRP A 136 -8.90 -3.40 -6.97
N PRO A 137 -9.82 -3.22 -7.94
CA PRO A 137 -9.45 -3.13 -9.35
C PRO A 137 -8.50 -1.96 -9.66
N VAL A 138 -8.57 -0.88 -8.88
CA VAL A 138 -7.67 0.28 -8.99
C VAL A 138 -6.29 -0.08 -8.45
N VAL A 139 -6.25 -0.78 -7.31
CA VAL A 139 -5.00 -1.28 -6.70
C VAL A 139 -4.29 -2.24 -7.66
N GLU A 140 -5.00 -3.20 -8.26
CA GLU A 140 -4.42 -4.13 -9.25
C GLU A 140 -3.87 -3.40 -10.47
N LYS A 141 -4.62 -2.42 -11.00
CA LYS A 141 -4.18 -1.64 -12.16
C LYS A 141 -2.91 -0.86 -11.86
N MET A 142 -2.83 -0.25 -10.68
CA MET A 142 -1.67 0.52 -10.25
C MET A 142 -0.46 -0.39 -9.94
N ALA A 143 -0.66 -1.51 -9.26
CA ALA A 143 0.37 -2.50 -9.00
C ALA A 143 0.95 -3.06 -10.31
N GLY A 144 0.11 -3.35 -11.30
CA GLY A 144 0.53 -3.74 -12.65
C GLY A 144 1.42 -2.69 -13.31
N ALA A 145 1.03 -1.41 -13.26
CA ALA A 145 1.84 -0.32 -13.82
C ALA A 145 3.21 -0.17 -13.13
N LEU A 146 3.27 -0.34 -11.80
CA LEU A 146 4.53 -0.35 -11.06
C LEU A 146 5.43 -1.52 -11.47
N LEU A 147 4.86 -2.72 -11.62
CA LEU A 147 5.59 -3.91 -12.05
C LEU A 147 6.11 -3.78 -13.48
N ASP A 148 5.29 -3.27 -14.41
CA ASP A 148 5.70 -3.05 -15.80
C ASP A 148 6.87 -2.06 -15.87
N ARG A 149 6.79 -0.96 -15.11
CA ARG A 149 7.88 0.02 -15.01
C ARG A 149 9.13 -0.62 -14.44
N LEU A 150 9.00 -1.41 -13.37
CA LEU A 150 10.12 -2.09 -12.72
C LEU A 150 10.79 -3.11 -13.65
N ASN A 151 10.01 -3.88 -14.41
CA ASN A 151 10.52 -4.85 -15.37
C ASN A 151 11.23 -4.16 -16.55
N GLY A 152 10.81 -2.95 -16.92
CA GLY A 152 11.47 -2.12 -17.94
C GLY A 152 12.67 -1.29 -17.44
N ALA A 153 12.96 -1.29 -16.13
CA ALA A 153 14.03 -0.49 -15.56
C ALA A 153 15.40 -1.17 -15.70
N GLU A 154 16.38 -0.39 -16.18
CA GLU A 154 17.77 -0.83 -16.26
C GLU A 154 18.37 -1.05 -14.86
N PRO A 155 19.01 -2.21 -14.59
CA PRO A 155 19.72 -2.45 -13.34
C PRO A 155 20.86 -1.44 -13.15
N ARG A 156 21.04 -0.95 -11.93
CA ARG A 156 22.14 -0.05 -11.55
C ARG A 156 22.97 -0.67 -10.43
N PRO A 157 24.28 -0.36 -10.32
CA PRO A 157 25.09 -0.82 -9.21
C PRO A 157 24.51 -0.41 -7.86
N TYR A 158 24.36 -1.36 -6.93
CA TYR A 158 23.85 -1.12 -5.59
C TYR A 158 24.99 -1.16 -4.56
N LEU A 159 25.18 -0.05 -3.84
CA LEU A 159 26.25 0.14 -2.84
C LEU A 159 27.64 -0.33 -3.36
N PRO A 160 28.12 0.19 -4.51
CA PRO A 160 29.41 -0.22 -5.09
C PRO A 160 30.60 0.04 -4.14
N GLN A 161 30.43 0.97 -3.20
CA GLN A 161 31.39 1.35 -2.17
C GLN A 161 31.68 0.22 -1.16
N LEU A 162 30.78 -0.76 -1.04
CA LEU A 162 30.93 -1.93 -0.16
C LEU A 162 31.58 -3.14 -0.86
N GLY A 163 32.07 -2.99 -2.10
CA GLY A 163 32.88 -4.00 -2.79
C GLY A 163 32.10 -5.19 -3.37
N GLY A 164 30.81 -5.03 -3.68
CA GLY A 164 29.97 -6.09 -4.27
C GLY A 164 29.45 -5.75 -5.68
N ASN A 165 29.10 -6.80 -6.45
CA ASN A 165 28.44 -6.70 -7.77
C ASN A 165 26.90 -6.71 -7.67
N ARG A 166 26.35 -6.18 -6.59
CA ARG A 166 24.90 -6.16 -6.39
C ARG A 166 24.27 -5.16 -7.33
N THR A 167 23.07 -5.48 -7.82
CA THR A 167 22.33 -4.60 -8.73
C THR A 167 20.99 -4.22 -8.11
N MET A 168 20.53 -3.02 -8.39
CA MET A 168 19.23 -2.51 -7.95
C MET A 168 18.44 -1.99 -9.16
N ARG A 169 17.15 -2.26 -9.17
CA ARG A 169 16.18 -1.55 -10.01
C ARG A 169 15.27 -0.76 -9.10
N ASN A 170 15.12 0.53 -9.36
CA ASN A 170 14.15 1.38 -8.67
C ASN A 170 13.29 2.10 -9.69
N VAL A 171 11.99 2.17 -9.40
CA VAL A 171 11.03 2.93 -10.18
C VAL A 171 10.22 3.81 -9.27
N SER A 172 9.79 4.95 -9.81
CA SER A 172 8.91 5.86 -9.11
C SER A 172 7.83 6.34 -10.05
N MET A 173 6.61 6.57 -9.55
CA MET A 173 5.57 7.31 -10.24
C MET A 173 5.34 8.63 -9.50
N SER A 174 5.37 9.72 -10.26
CA SER A 174 5.03 11.06 -9.76
C SER A 174 3.53 11.18 -9.47
N TYR A 175 3.15 12.19 -8.69
CA TYR A 175 1.74 12.46 -8.37
C TYR A 175 0.87 12.55 -9.62
N GLY A 176 1.30 13.31 -10.64
CA GLY A 176 0.57 13.47 -11.90
C GLY A 176 0.35 12.14 -12.61
N GLU A 177 1.41 11.32 -12.75
CA GLU A 177 1.31 9.98 -13.36
C GLU A 177 0.36 9.05 -12.59
N VAL A 178 0.39 9.11 -11.25
CA VAL A 178 -0.52 8.32 -10.43
C VAL A 178 -1.95 8.79 -10.62
N VAL A 179 -2.22 10.08 -10.50
CA VAL A 179 -3.57 10.65 -10.64
C VAL A 179 -4.14 10.35 -12.01
N ASP A 180 -3.39 10.57 -13.08
CA ASP A 180 -3.82 10.29 -14.45
C ASP A 180 -4.20 8.80 -14.64
N LEU A 181 -3.47 7.90 -13.97
CA LEU A 181 -3.75 6.47 -14.01
C LEU A 181 -5.00 6.08 -13.20
N VAL A 182 -5.11 6.55 -11.96
CA VAL A 182 -6.07 5.97 -11.00
C VAL A 182 -7.34 6.80 -10.81
N LYS A 183 -7.31 8.12 -11.05
CA LYS A 183 -8.47 8.99 -10.83
C LYS A 183 -9.70 8.56 -11.62
N PRO A 184 -9.63 8.29 -12.94
CA PRO A 184 -10.82 7.87 -13.70
C PRO A 184 -11.43 6.56 -13.17
N LEU A 185 -10.58 5.67 -12.64
CA LEU A 185 -11.00 4.39 -12.09
C LEU A 185 -11.66 4.57 -10.71
N LEU A 186 -11.07 5.40 -9.85
CA LEU A 186 -11.67 5.75 -8.56
C LEU A 186 -12.98 6.49 -8.70
N GLU A 187 -13.11 7.37 -9.70
CA GLU A 187 -14.38 8.03 -10.03
C GLU A 187 -15.44 7.01 -10.48
N THR A 188 -15.06 6.03 -11.30
CA THR A 188 -15.96 4.93 -11.72
C THR A 188 -16.44 4.09 -10.54
N CYS A 189 -15.58 3.87 -9.55
CA CYS A 189 -15.92 3.18 -8.31
C CYS A 189 -16.64 4.06 -7.29
N ALA A 190 -16.85 5.36 -7.56
CA ALA A 190 -17.36 6.36 -6.61
C ALA A 190 -16.49 6.51 -5.33
N MET A 191 -15.19 6.24 -5.45
CA MET A 191 -14.22 6.23 -4.34
C MET A 191 -13.26 7.43 -4.36
N TRP A 192 -13.31 8.26 -5.39
CA TRP A 192 -12.46 9.44 -5.48
C TRP A 192 -12.78 10.44 -4.37
N ARG A 193 -11.83 10.63 -3.43
CA ARG A 193 -11.99 11.51 -2.26
C ARG A 193 -13.22 11.20 -1.42
N TYR A 194 -13.63 9.94 -1.37
CA TYR A 194 -14.85 9.50 -0.70
C TYR A 194 -14.78 9.58 0.84
N LEU A 195 -13.58 9.46 1.40
CA LEU A 195 -13.32 9.41 2.84
C LEU A 195 -12.81 10.76 3.40
N SER A 196 -13.10 11.86 2.71
CA SER A 196 -12.66 13.23 3.03
C SER A 196 -13.39 13.89 4.19
#